data_AF-A0A8H8R3F7-F1
#
_entry.id   AF-A0A8H8R3F7-F1
#
_cell.length_a   1.000
_cell.length_b   1.000
_cell.length_c   1.000
_cell.angle_alpha   90.00
_cell.angle_beta   90.00
_cell.angle_gamma   90.00
#
_symmetry.space_group_name_H-M   'P 1'
#
loop_
_entity.id
_entity.type
_entity.pdbx_description
1 polymer ?
#
loop_
_entity_poly.entity_id
_entity_poly.type
_entity_poly.pdbx_seq_one_letter_code
_entity_poly.pdbx_strand_id
1 'polypeptide(L)'
;MLLGPSQKERLEKEGKVTVMEDITEWDCGDYEGLKPNEIHENREKRGLPKWDIWTQGCVGGESAEAVQQRLDRLIGEICKMQIPHIDGKSRQSSNVLIVAHGHILRAFTKRWLLYAMDFPFIMMMELGAIGILSYAHHNVKDPAILVGMAFPQAK
;
A
#
# COMPACT_ATOMS: atom_id res chain seq x y z
N MET A 1 -10.28 -5.13 -15.66
CA MET A 1 -8.98 -5.21 -14.97
C MET A 1 -8.12 -4.06 -15.54
N LEU A 2 -7.33 -3.37 -14.71
CA LEU A 2 -6.53 -2.18 -15.11
C LEU A 2 -5.60 -2.41 -16.31
N LEU A 3 -5.30 -3.68 -16.59
CA LEU A 3 -4.59 -4.16 -17.77
C LEU A 3 -5.49 -5.15 -18.51
N GLY A 4 -5.51 -5.09 -19.84
CA GLY A 4 -6.16 -6.10 -20.68
C GLY A 4 -5.39 -7.44 -20.64
N PRO A 5 -6.03 -8.59 -20.97
CA PRO A 5 -5.39 -9.90 -20.92
C PRO A 5 -4.06 -9.97 -21.70
N SER A 6 -4.03 -9.37 -22.89
CA SER A 6 -2.82 -9.29 -23.73
C SER A 6 -1.68 -8.48 -23.10
N GLN A 7 -2.01 -7.44 -22.33
CA GLN A 7 -1.00 -6.64 -21.64
C GLN A 7 -0.41 -7.39 -20.45
N LYS A 8 -1.23 -8.12 -19.71
CA LYS A 8 -0.77 -8.96 -18.60
C LYS A 8 0.18 -10.05 -19.10
N GLU A 9 -0.22 -10.82 -20.11
CA GLU A 9 0.64 -11.88 -20.70
C GLU A 9 1.98 -11.33 -21.21
N ARG A 10 1.97 -10.13 -21.80
CA ARG A 10 3.20 -9.47 -22.25
C ARG A 10 4.11 -9.15 -21.07
N LEU A 11 3.58 -8.55 -20.00
CA LEU A 11 4.39 -8.22 -18.81
C LEU A 11 4.93 -9.46 -18.12
N GLU A 12 4.16 -10.54 -18.08
CA GLU A 12 4.62 -11.84 -17.56
C GLU A 12 5.76 -12.40 -18.39
N LYS A 13 5.65 -12.40 -19.73
CA LYS A 13 6.73 -12.82 -20.64
C LYS A 13 7.98 -11.95 -20.53
N GLU A 14 7.81 -10.66 -20.26
CA GLU A 14 8.90 -9.71 -20.02
C GLU A 14 9.52 -9.84 -18.61
N GLY A 15 8.98 -10.70 -17.74
CA GLY A 15 9.46 -10.87 -16.35
C GLY A 15 9.17 -9.66 -15.45
N LYS A 16 8.15 -8.86 -15.78
CA LYS A 16 7.76 -7.62 -15.08
C LYS A 16 6.58 -7.78 -14.13
N VAL A 17 6.16 -9.03 -13.89
CA VAL A 17 5.10 -9.36 -12.94
C VAL A 17 5.72 -10.16 -11.81
N THR A 18 5.47 -9.74 -10.58
CA THR A 18 5.93 -10.41 -9.38
C THR A 18 4.79 -10.51 -8.39
N VAL A 19 4.63 -11.68 -7.79
CA VAL A 19 3.70 -11.92 -6.69
C VAL A 19 4.51 -11.91 -5.40
N MET A 20 4.07 -11.14 -4.41
CA MET A 20 4.80 -10.97 -3.15
C MET A 20 3.85 -11.03 -1.98
N GLU A 21 4.24 -11.80 -0.95
CA GLU A 21 3.51 -11.86 0.33
C GLU A 21 3.56 -10.51 1.07
N ASP A 22 4.57 -9.69 0.82
CA ASP A 22 4.76 -8.41 1.52
C ASP A 22 3.61 -7.40 1.29
N ILE A 23 2.73 -7.61 0.30
CA ILE A 23 1.58 -6.74 -0.02
C ILE A 23 0.21 -7.44 0.12
N THR A 24 0.16 -8.61 0.75
CA THR A 24 -1.11 -9.27 1.07
C THR A 24 -1.92 -8.45 2.07
N GLU A 25 -3.24 -8.67 2.11
CA GLU A 25 -4.09 -7.99 3.10
C GLU A 25 -3.62 -8.31 4.53
N TRP A 26 -3.95 -7.42 5.46
CA TRP A 26 -3.68 -7.62 6.88
C TRP A 26 -4.30 -8.93 7.38
N ASP A 27 -3.50 -9.79 8.00
CA ASP A 27 -4.01 -11.01 8.63
C ASP A 27 -4.90 -10.66 9.84
N CYS A 28 -6.20 -10.91 9.69
CA CYS A 28 -7.19 -10.57 10.70
C CYS A 28 -7.27 -11.58 11.84
N GLY A 29 -6.62 -12.75 11.74
CA GLY A 29 -6.60 -13.76 12.80
C GLY A 29 -8.01 -14.08 13.33
N ASP A 30 -8.20 -13.91 14.65
CA ASP A 30 -9.48 -14.13 15.34
C ASP A 30 -10.62 -13.21 14.85
N TYR A 31 -10.29 -12.17 14.10
CA TYR A 31 -11.25 -11.18 13.57
C TYR A 31 -11.69 -11.48 12.13
N GLU A 32 -11.12 -12.52 11.50
CA GLU A 32 -11.47 -12.91 10.15
C GLU A 32 -12.98 -13.18 10.00
N GLY A 33 -13.62 -12.57 9.00
CA GLY A 33 -15.05 -12.70 8.75
C GLY A 33 -15.98 -11.93 9.69
N LEU A 34 -15.46 -11.25 10.72
CA LEU A 34 -16.26 -10.43 11.63
C LEU A 34 -16.48 -9.02 11.09
N LYS A 35 -17.65 -8.46 11.39
CA LYS A 35 -17.96 -7.05 11.16
C LYS A 35 -17.31 -6.18 12.25
N PRO A 36 -17.03 -4.90 11.97
CA PRO A 36 -16.44 -4.00 12.97
C PRO A 36 -17.19 -3.93 14.31
N ASN A 37 -18.53 -3.96 14.29
CA ASN A 37 -19.34 -3.97 15.51
C ASN A 37 -19.14 -5.27 16.32
N GLU A 38 -19.05 -6.42 15.66
CA GLU A 38 -18.83 -7.72 16.30
C GLU A 38 -17.43 -7.79 16.95
N ILE A 39 -16.42 -7.21 16.30
CA ILE A 39 -15.07 -7.08 16.86
C ILE A 39 -15.10 -6.19 18.11
N HIS A 40 -15.79 -5.04 18.05
CA HIS A 40 -15.93 -4.15 19.20
C HIS A 40 -16.62 -4.83 20.38
N GLU A 41 -17.75 -5.50 20.15
CA GLU A 41 -18.47 -6.25 21.19
C GLU A 41 -17.63 -7.39 21.79
N ASN A 42 -16.90 -8.15 20.95
CA ASN A 42 -16.02 -9.22 21.42
C ASN A 42 -14.94 -8.69 22.35
N ARG A 43 -14.32 -7.57 21.98
CA ARG A 43 -13.25 -6.95 22.75
C ARG A 43 -13.74 -6.32 24.04
N GLU A 44 -14.90 -5.68 24.01
CA GLU A 44 -15.55 -5.13 25.21
C GLU A 44 -15.86 -6.23 26.23
N LYS A 45 -16.41 -7.38 25.79
CA LYS A 45 -16.65 -8.56 26.64
C LYS A 45 -15.37 -9.10 27.30
N ARG A 46 -14.20 -8.88 26.70
CA ARG A 46 -12.88 -9.29 27.21
C ARG A 46 -12.21 -8.21 28.07
N GLY A 47 -12.85 -7.06 28.28
CA GLY A 47 -12.29 -5.94 29.04
C GLY A 47 -11.11 -5.23 28.34
N LEU A 48 -11.01 -5.34 27.01
CA LEU A 48 -9.93 -4.73 26.22
C LEU A 48 -10.25 -3.26 25.87
N PRO A 49 -9.22 -2.42 25.68
CA PRO A 49 -9.43 -1.04 25.25
C PRO A 49 -10.04 -0.95 23.84
N LYS A 50 -10.58 0.23 23.52
CA LYS A 50 -11.11 0.55 22.19
C LYS A 50 -10.09 0.14 21.13
N TRP A 51 -10.56 -0.62 20.15
CA TRP A 51 -9.71 -1.17 19.11
C TRP A 51 -9.32 -0.11 18.08
N ASP A 52 -8.06 -0.16 17.68
CA ASP A 52 -7.54 0.51 16.51
C ASP A 52 -6.53 -0.43 15.84
N ILE A 53 -6.85 -0.86 14.61
CA ILE A 53 -6.01 -1.78 13.83
C ILE A 53 -4.60 -1.23 13.62
N TRP A 54 -4.45 0.09 13.48
CA TRP A 54 -3.17 0.72 13.15
C TRP A 54 -2.16 0.69 14.30
N THR A 55 -2.65 0.57 15.53
CA THR A 55 -1.82 0.53 16.74
C THR A 55 -1.79 -0.86 17.37
N GLN A 56 -2.90 -1.58 17.34
CA GLN A 56 -3.07 -2.85 18.05
C GLN A 56 -3.05 -4.07 17.14
N GLY A 57 -3.17 -3.90 15.81
CA GLY A 57 -3.31 -4.99 14.87
C GLY A 57 -4.50 -5.90 15.17
N CYS A 58 -4.35 -7.18 14.86
CA CYS A 58 -5.37 -8.20 15.03
C CYS A 58 -4.89 -9.31 15.97
N VAL A 59 -5.73 -9.73 16.92
CA VAL A 59 -5.38 -10.83 17.84
C VAL A 59 -5.38 -12.14 17.05
N GLY A 60 -4.35 -12.96 17.23
CA GLY A 60 -4.18 -14.21 16.47
C GLY A 60 -3.76 -14.02 15.02
N GLY A 61 -3.55 -12.77 14.56
CA GLY A 61 -3.10 -12.41 13.23
C GLY A 61 -1.87 -11.50 13.27
N GLU A 62 -1.80 -10.52 12.37
CA GLU A 62 -0.66 -9.61 12.26
C GLU A 62 -0.72 -8.42 13.22
N SER A 63 0.44 -8.07 13.80
CA SER A 63 0.63 -6.80 14.51
C SER A 63 0.89 -5.66 13.51
N ALA A 64 0.65 -4.42 13.94
CA ALA A 64 0.96 -3.24 13.12
C ALA A 64 2.45 -3.14 12.77
N GLU A 65 3.33 -3.59 13.67
CA GLU A 65 4.77 -3.63 13.44
C GLU A 65 5.15 -4.66 12.36
N ALA A 66 4.54 -5.85 12.38
CA ALA A 66 4.80 -6.88 11.36
C ALA A 66 4.41 -6.38 9.96
N VAL A 67 3.23 -5.76 9.84
CA VAL A 67 2.77 -5.13 8.59
C VAL A 67 3.71 -4.00 8.17
N GLN A 68 4.11 -3.13 9.09
CA GLN A 68 5.07 -2.07 8.80
C GLN A 68 6.37 -2.62 8.23
N GLN A 69 6.96 -3.64 8.85
CA GLN A 69 8.23 -4.22 8.43
C GLN A 69 8.17 -4.78 7.00
N ARG A 70 7.09 -5.49 6.63
CA ARG A 70 6.95 -6.03 5.27
C ARG A 70 6.72 -4.95 4.22
N LEU A 71 5.93 -3.93 4.55
CA LEU A 71 5.72 -2.78 3.67
C LEU A 71 7.00 -1.98 3.46
N ASP A 72 7.77 -1.75 4.53
CA ASP A 72 9.04 -1.01 4.45
C ASP A 72 10.07 -1.75 3.58
N ARG A 73 10.11 -3.10 3.63
CA ARG A 73 10.91 -3.92 2.71
C ARG A 73 10.48 -3.70 1.26
N LEU A 74 9.19 -3.84 0.97
CA LEU A 74 8.65 -3.66 -0.39
C LEU A 74 8.91 -2.25 -0.93
N ILE A 75 8.69 -1.22 -0.12
CA ILE A 75 8.99 0.17 -0.48
C ILE A 75 10.48 0.32 -0.79
N GLY A 76 11.36 -0.30 0.00
CA GLY A 76 12.79 -0.34 -0.27
C GLY A 76 13.14 -0.92 -1.65
N GLU A 77 12.53 -2.05 -2.02
CA GLU A 77 12.72 -2.65 -3.35
C GLU A 77 12.19 -1.75 -4.48
N ILE A 78 11.03 -1.12 -4.30
CA ILE A 78 10.47 -0.15 -5.26
C ILE A 78 11.40 1.04 -5.45
N CYS A 79 11.88 1.64 -4.36
CA CYS A 79 12.81 2.76 -4.40
C CYS A 79 14.11 2.37 -5.14
N LYS A 80 14.67 1.18 -4.89
CA LYS A 80 15.87 0.69 -5.61
C LYS A 80 15.65 0.62 -7.12
N MET A 81 14.48 0.18 -7.59
CA MET A 81 14.13 0.15 -9.01
C MET A 81 13.94 1.56 -9.62
N GLN A 82 13.52 2.53 -8.80
CA GLN A 82 13.20 3.88 -9.27
C GLN A 82 14.39 4.84 -9.24
N ILE A 83 15.33 4.69 -8.29
CA ILE A 83 16.51 5.54 -8.14
C ILE A 83 17.27 5.81 -9.45
N PRO A 84 17.57 4.81 -10.30
CA PRO A 84 18.33 5.06 -11.54
C PRO A 84 17.58 5.92 -12.57
N HIS A 85 16.28 6.14 -12.38
CA HIS A 85 15.39 6.77 -13.33
C HIS A 85 14.81 8.11 -12.85
N ILE A 86 15.07 8.49 -11.59
CA ILE A 86 14.42 9.63 -10.93
C ILE A 86 14.87 10.99 -11.48
N ASP A 87 16.12 11.08 -11.94
CA ASP A 87 16.75 12.33 -12.41
C ASP A 87 16.34 12.72 -13.84
N GLY A 88 15.47 11.92 -14.48
CA GLY A 88 14.96 12.14 -15.82
C GLY A 88 15.98 11.93 -16.94
N LYS A 89 17.22 11.52 -16.63
CA LYS A 89 18.26 11.26 -17.64
C LYS A 89 18.05 9.93 -18.33
N SER A 90 17.53 8.94 -17.61
CA SER A 90 17.06 7.71 -18.25
C SER A 90 15.85 8.05 -19.11
N ARG A 91 15.87 7.75 -20.41
CA ARG A 91 14.69 7.88 -21.29
C ARG A 91 13.57 6.86 -20.97
N GLN A 92 13.60 6.25 -19.78
CA GLN A 92 12.71 5.18 -19.34
C GLN A 92 12.01 5.63 -18.05
N SER A 93 10.69 5.46 -17.98
CA SER A 93 9.94 5.64 -16.75
C SER A 93 9.99 4.37 -15.90
N SER A 94 10.12 4.53 -14.58
CA SER A 94 10.10 3.41 -13.62
C SER A 94 8.79 3.42 -12.83
N ASN A 95 7.68 3.25 -13.55
CA ASN A 95 6.35 3.16 -12.95
C ASN A 95 6.12 1.74 -12.42
N VAL A 96 5.72 1.63 -11.16
CA VAL A 96 5.34 0.37 -10.52
C VAL A 96 3.83 0.39 -10.27
N LEU A 97 3.14 -0.66 -10.70
CA LEU A 97 1.72 -0.87 -10.42
C LEU A 97 1.59 -1.90 -9.30
N ILE A 98 0.92 -1.51 -8.21
CA ILE A 98 0.59 -2.40 -7.09
C ILE A 98 -0.90 -2.71 -7.14
N VAL A 99 -1.25 -4.00 -7.11
CA VAL A 99 -2.64 -4.47 -7.04
C VAL A 99 -2.78 -5.27 -5.75
N ALA A 100 -3.57 -4.75 -4.80
CA ALA A 100 -3.76 -5.35 -3.48
C ALA A 100 -5.10 -4.93 -2.87
N HIS A 101 -5.19 -4.95 -1.53
CA HIS A 101 -6.43 -4.83 -0.78
C HIS A 101 -6.53 -3.53 0.04
N GLY A 102 -7.65 -3.31 0.72
CA GLY A 102 -8.03 -2.01 1.26
C GLY A 102 -7.24 -1.55 2.49
N HIS A 103 -6.98 -2.42 3.48
CA HIS A 103 -6.19 -2.01 4.64
C HIS A 103 -4.72 -1.89 4.26
N ILE A 104 -4.20 -2.87 3.53
CA ILE A 104 -2.79 -2.88 3.17
C ILE A 104 -2.38 -1.73 2.26
N LEU A 105 -3.21 -1.30 1.29
CA LEU A 105 -2.88 -0.15 0.44
C LEU A 105 -2.94 1.19 1.20
N ARG A 106 -3.81 1.30 2.22
CA ARG A 106 -3.81 2.46 3.12
C ARG A 106 -2.59 2.44 4.06
N ALA A 107 -2.21 1.28 4.58
CA ALA A 107 -0.96 1.10 5.33
C ALA A 107 0.26 1.48 4.47
N PHE A 108 0.33 0.95 3.25
CA PHE A 108 1.37 1.26 2.27
C PHE A 108 1.47 2.77 2.04
N THR A 109 0.33 3.47 1.90
CA THR A 109 0.32 4.93 1.73
C THR A 109 0.91 5.66 2.94
N LYS A 110 0.60 5.27 4.18
CA LYS A 110 1.24 5.86 5.38
C LYS A 110 2.75 5.66 5.35
N ARG A 111 3.18 4.42 5.10
CA ARG A 111 4.59 4.04 5.10
C ARG A 111 5.39 4.69 3.97
N TRP A 112 4.79 4.80 2.78
CA TRP A 112 5.36 5.54 1.65
C TRP A 112 5.67 6.99 2.04
N LEU A 113 4.73 7.65 2.72
CA LEU A 113 4.88 9.03 3.20
C LEU A 113 5.74 9.14 4.47
N LEU A 114 6.44 8.07 4.86
CA LEU A 114 7.31 7.99 6.04
C LEU A 114 6.58 8.19 7.38
N TYR A 115 5.25 8.05 7.40
CA TYR A 115 4.46 8.13 8.63
C TYR A 115 4.43 6.79 9.35
N ALA A 116 4.58 6.83 10.68
CA ALA A 116 4.31 5.69 11.55
C ALA A 116 2.87 5.17 11.36
N MET A 117 2.65 3.88 11.65
CA MET A 117 1.33 3.27 11.48
C MET A 117 0.26 3.98 12.32
N ASP A 118 0.61 4.43 13.52
CA ASP A 118 -0.24 5.15 14.47
C ASP A 118 -0.50 6.62 14.12
N PHE A 119 0.14 7.16 13.08
CA PHE A 119 -0.11 8.52 12.63
C PHE A 119 -1.58 8.68 12.24
N PRO A 120 -2.31 9.69 12.78
CA PRO A 120 -3.76 9.83 12.65
C PRO A 120 -4.17 10.40 11.28
N PHE A 121 -3.78 9.69 10.22
CA PHE A 121 -4.08 10.04 8.84
C PHE A 121 -5.22 9.17 8.31
N ILE A 122 -6.40 9.78 8.23
CA ILE A 122 -7.63 9.13 7.78
C ILE A 122 -7.66 9.14 6.26
N MET A 123 -7.79 7.96 5.66
CA MET A 123 -7.86 7.77 4.22
C MET A 123 -9.03 6.87 3.85
N MET A 124 -9.65 7.18 2.72
CA MET A 124 -10.68 6.36 2.08
C MET A 124 -10.15 5.77 0.79
N MET A 125 -10.57 4.55 0.50
CA MET A 125 -10.28 3.88 -0.77
C MET A 125 -11.45 2.95 -1.10
N GLU A 126 -12.12 3.22 -2.22
CA GLU A 126 -13.21 2.38 -2.72
C GLU A 126 -12.68 1.18 -3.50
N LEU A 127 -13.54 0.18 -3.73
CA LEU A 127 -13.20 -0.96 -4.57
C LEU A 127 -12.89 -0.49 -5.99
N GLY A 128 -11.72 -0.87 -6.50
CA GLY A 128 -11.26 -0.46 -7.83
C GLY A 128 -10.70 0.97 -7.90
N ALA A 129 -10.60 1.69 -6.77
CA ALA A 129 -9.96 2.99 -6.72
C ALA A 129 -8.46 2.89 -7.07
N ILE A 130 -7.91 3.99 -7.61
CA ILE A 130 -6.50 4.11 -7.99
C ILE A 130 -5.90 5.25 -7.17
N GLY A 131 -4.87 4.95 -6.38
CA GLY A 131 -4.00 5.93 -5.75
C GLY A 131 -2.70 6.08 -6.53
N ILE A 132 -2.14 7.29 -6.55
CA ILE A 132 -0.85 7.56 -7.18
C ILE A 132 0.11 8.14 -6.13
N LEU A 133 1.21 7.43 -5.95
CA LEU A 133 2.31 7.80 -5.07
C LEU A 133 3.54 8.08 -5.95
N SER A 134 4.31 9.09 -5.55
CA SER A 134 5.46 9.57 -6.32
C SER A 134 6.45 10.26 -5.38
N TYR A 135 7.26 11.17 -5.92
CA TYR A 135 8.28 11.93 -5.22
C TYR A 135 8.18 13.41 -5.57
N ALA A 136 8.38 14.28 -4.58
CA ALA A 136 8.55 15.70 -4.83
C ALA A 136 9.97 15.99 -5.35
N HIS A 137 10.14 17.10 -6.06
CA HIS A 137 11.45 17.63 -6.49
C HIS A 137 12.38 16.64 -7.22
N HIS A 138 11.84 15.60 -7.87
CA HIS A 138 12.63 14.53 -8.48
C HIS A 138 13.62 13.86 -7.51
N ASN A 139 13.22 13.71 -6.24
CA ASN A 139 14.08 13.21 -5.17
C ASN A 139 13.43 12.02 -4.45
N VAL A 140 14.06 10.85 -4.53
CA VAL A 140 13.56 9.63 -3.85
C VAL A 140 13.40 9.79 -2.33
N LYS A 141 14.12 10.75 -1.73
CA LYS A 141 14.05 11.05 -0.30
C LYS A 141 12.83 11.89 0.09
N ASP A 142 12.09 12.41 -0.88
CA ASP A 142 10.90 13.23 -0.67
C ASP A 142 9.65 12.50 -1.22
N PRO A 143 9.28 11.33 -0.67
CA PRO A 143 8.09 10.60 -1.14
C PRO A 143 6.83 11.42 -0.88
N ALA A 144 5.92 11.39 -1.84
CA ALA A 144 4.72 12.22 -1.87
C ALA A 144 3.52 11.44 -2.41
N ILE A 145 2.32 11.91 -2.06
CA ILE A 145 1.07 11.49 -2.68
C ILE A 145 0.69 12.50 -3.74
N LEU A 146 0.27 12.02 -4.91
CA LEU A 146 -0.22 12.89 -5.95
C LEU A 146 -1.68 13.27 -5.63
N VAL A 147 -1.88 14.47 -5.07
CA VAL A 147 -3.19 14.97 -4.65
C VAL A 147 -4.14 15.20 -5.84
N GLY A 148 -3.58 15.53 -7.00
CA GLY A 148 -4.33 15.68 -8.24
C GLY A 148 -3.39 15.62 -9.44
N MET A 149 -3.94 15.21 -10.58
CA MET A 149 -3.24 15.21 -11.86
C MET A 149 -3.96 16.12 -12.85
N ALA A 150 -3.20 16.92 -13.60
CA ALA A 150 -3.73 17.55 -14.80
C ALA A 150 -4.00 16.46 -15.85
N PHE A 151 -5.04 16.63 -16.64
CA PHE A 151 -5.27 15.74 -17.78
C PHE A 151 -4.04 15.78 -18.69
N PRO A 152 -3.58 14.61 -19.19
CA PRO A 152 -2.54 14.59 -20.20
C PRO A 152 -2.98 15.46 -21.37
N GLN A 153 -2.19 16.48 -21.72
CA GLN A 153 -2.42 17.21 -22.95
C GLN A 153 -2.28 16.21 -24.10
N ALA A 154 -3.29 16.11 -24.97
CA ALA A 154 -3.18 15.34 -26.20
C ALA A 154 -1.99 15.90 -26.97
N LYS A 155 -0.96 15.08 -27.15
CA LYS A 155 0.12 15.37 -28.10
C LYS A 155 -0.36 15.03 -29.51
#